data_AF-A0A094GFS5-F1
#
_entry.id   AF-A0A094GFS5-F1
#
_cell.length_a   1.000
_cell.length_b   1.000
_cell.length_c   1.000
_cell.angle_alpha   90.00
_cell.angle_beta   90.00
_cell.angle_gamma   90.00
#
_symmetry.space_group_name_H-M   'P 1'
#
loop_
_entity.id
_entity.type
_entity.pdbx_description
1 polymer ?
#
loop_
_entity_poly.entity_id
_entity_poly.type
_entity_poly.pdbx_seq_one_letter_code
_entity_poly.pdbx_strand_id
1 'polypeptide(L)'
;MDVDQSRSNSDSDSGASFDSLDFPELVKPNARIVKLNQEVIDGLQAALKHNPEMNLLAIFPKDYNERRRGKRKATAPGEIRYKKLPPPPPIRPPAPLGQRDFCVDVIALSKTPIVIHSLSDEASAFLASLLEPHASFKTLLDSPENLKEAIKQMLAQPEKLWEDPIRGVVLKCNDNLAVKVVRGYNDPTEYTSMQYLAEHAPDIPAPKPHGFIKLDTIHVIFMTFIPSVTLEKVWADLTDRNKTSIQHELNKIFLK
;
A
#
# COMPACT_ATOMS: atom_id res chain seq x y z
N MET A 1 65.72 14.63 16.52
CA MET A 1 66.10 13.28 16.08
C MET A 1 64.81 12.59 15.68
N ASP A 2 64.32 12.90 14.48
CA ASP A 2 64.57 12.20 13.20
C ASP A 2 63.48 11.13 12.98
N VAL A 3 62.46 11.41 12.16
CA VAL A 3 62.32 11.12 10.69
C VAL A 3 61.69 9.72 10.51
N ASP A 4 60.38 9.63 10.20
CA ASP A 4 59.78 9.43 8.85
C ASP A 4 59.71 7.92 8.50
N GLN A 5 58.70 7.29 7.88
CA GLN A 5 57.83 7.69 6.78
C GLN A 5 56.79 6.55 6.49
N SER A 6 55.68 6.91 5.81
CA SER A 6 54.86 6.10 4.84
C SER A 6 53.95 4.95 5.34
N ARG A 7 52.60 5.08 5.27
CA ARG A 7 51.64 4.98 4.12
C ARG A 7 51.27 3.53 3.72
N SER A 8 49.98 3.18 3.87
CA SER A 8 49.14 2.66 2.78
C SER A 8 47.67 2.52 3.20
N ASN A 9 46.79 3.21 2.47
CA ASN A 9 45.35 2.95 2.41
C ASN A 9 45.10 1.56 1.83
N SER A 10 44.05 0.89 2.30
CA SER A 10 43.21 0.06 1.44
C SER A 10 41.77 0.13 1.93
N ASP A 11 40.94 0.72 1.07
CA ASP A 11 39.48 0.60 1.09
C ASP A 11 39.08 -0.87 1.18
N SER A 12 38.12 -1.18 2.03
CA SER A 12 37.32 -2.39 1.94
C SER A 12 35.86 -2.02 2.18
N ASP A 13 35.30 -1.46 1.12
CA ASP A 13 33.99 -1.79 0.57
C ASP A 13 33.18 -2.78 1.42
N SER A 14 32.39 -2.25 2.36
CA SER A 14 31.34 -3.02 3.04
C SER A 14 30.09 -2.93 2.17
N GLY A 15 30.18 -3.53 0.98
CA GLY A 15 29.02 -3.98 0.25
C GLY A 15 28.25 -4.93 1.16
N ALA A 16 27.12 -4.47 1.68
CA ALA A 16 26.17 -5.32 2.37
C ALA A 16 25.74 -6.41 1.37
N SER A 17 26.34 -7.58 1.50
CA SER A 17 26.00 -8.74 0.69
C SER A 17 24.52 -9.05 0.89
N PHE A 18 23.80 -9.09 -0.23
CA PHE A 18 22.40 -9.45 -0.34
C PHE A 18 22.13 -10.93 0.07
N ASP A 19 23.18 -11.68 0.43
CA ASP A 19 23.11 -13.11 0.73
C ASP A 19 22.67 -13.48 2.16
N SER A 20 22.45 -12.52 3.06
CA SER A 20 21.98 -12.85 4.43
C SER A 20 20.46 -12.77 4.58
N LEU A 21 19.72 -13.23 3.56
CA LEU A 21 18.36 -13.70 3.77
C LEU A 21 18.44 -15.19 4.11
N ASP A 22 18.47 -15.50 5.40
CA ASP A 22 18.22 -16.87 5.89
C ASP A 22 16.77 -17.22 5.52
N PHE A 23 16.58 -17.69 4.29
CA PHE A 23 15.32 -18.29 3.88
C PHE A 23 15.15 -19.57 4.70
N PRO A 24 14.00 -19.78 5.36
CA PRO A 24 13.74 -21.03 6.05
C PRO A 24 13.98 -22.17 5.05
N GLU A 25 14.84 -23.11 5.45
CA GLU A 25 15.31 -24.24 4.67
C GLU A 25 14.20 -24.70 3.71
N LEU A 26 14.38 -24.45 2.41
CA LEU A 26 13.36 -24.67 1.39
C LEU A 26 12.85 -26.10 1.53
N VAL A 27 11.63 -26.24 2.05
CA VAL A 27 10.93 -27.52 2.18
C VAL A 27 11.08 -28.22 0.84
N LYS A 28 11.75 -29.39 0.83
CA LYS A 28 12.04 -30.13 -0.39
C LYS A 28 10.78 -30.14 -1.27
N PRO A 29 10.82 -29.56 -2.49
CA PRO A 29 9.64 -29.38 -3.30
C PRO A 29 8.93 -30.71 -3.49
N ASN A 30 7.65 -30.78 -3.13
CA ASN A 30 6.89 -32.00 -3.34
C ASN A 30 6.73 -32.21 -4.85
N ALA A 31 7.48 -33.17 -5.41
CA ALA A 31 7.55 -33.42 -6.86
C ALA A 31 6.16 -33.60 -7.51
N ARG A 32 5.19 -34.16 -6.77
CA ARG A 32 3.80 -34.29 -7.24
C ARG A 32 3.11 -32.94 -7.41
N ILE A 33 3.32 -32.02 -6.46
CA ILE A 33 2.77 -30.67 -6.51
C ILE A 33 3.45 -29.86 -7.59
N VAL A 34 4.78 -29.99 -7.74
CA VAL A 34 5.52 -29.36 -8.83
C VAL A 34 4.96 -29.77 -10.19
N LYS A 35 4.77 -31.07 -10.42
CA LYS A 35 4.18 -31.58 -11.66
C LYS A 35 2.75 -31.07 -11.88
N LEU A 36 1.91 -31.08 -10.84
CA LEU A 36 0.54 -30.56 -10.91
C LEU A 36 0.53 -29.08 -11.30
N ASN A 37 1.39 -28.26 -10.68
CA ASN A 37 1.46 -26.83 -10.97
C ASN A 37 1.90 -26.59 -12.41
N GLN A 38 2.89 -27.36 -12.89
CA GLN A 38 3.35 -27.26 -14.27
C GLN A 38 2.24 -27.58 -15.27
N GLU A 39 1.49 -28.67 -15.07
CA GLU A 39 0.35 -29.04 -15.93
C GLU A 39 -0.71 -27.94 -16.00
N VAL A 40 -1.00 -27.28 -14.88
CA VAL A 40 -1.97 -26.17 -14.84
C VAL A 40 -1.43 -24.96 -15.58
N ILE A 41 -0.17 -24.59 -15.36
CA ILE A 41 0.46 -23.44 -16.03
C ILE A 41 0.49 -23.65 -17.55
N ASP A 42 0.88 -24.83 -18.01
CA ASP A 42 0.94 -25.16 -19.44
C ASP A 42 -0.45 -25.05 -20.10
N GLY A 43 -1.50 -25.51 -19.41
CA GLY A 43 -2.89 -25.39 -19.87
C GLY A 43 -3.37 -23.94 -19.95
N LEU A 44 -3.05 -23.12 -18.95
CA LEU A 44 -3.39 -21.69 -18.94
C LEU A 44 -2.64 -20.93 -20.04
N GLN A 45 -1.36 -21.23 -20.25
CA GLN A 45 -0.56 -20.63 -21.32
C GLN A 45 -1.08 -21.00 -22.70
N ALA A 46 -1.48 -22.26 -22.92
CA ALA A 46 -2.10 -22.68 -24.18
C ALA A 46 -3.43 -21.95 -24.44
N ALA A 47 -4.25 -21.78 -23.40
CA ALA A 47 -5.51 -21.05 -23.48
C ALA A 47 -5.29 -19.56 -23.81
N LEU A 48 -4.31 -18.91 -23.18
CA LEU A 48 -3.95 -17.51 -23.44
C LEU A 48 -3.38 -17.29 -24.85
N LYS A 49 -2.55 -18.23 -25.36
CA LYS A 49 -2.05 -18.17 -26.75
C LYS A 49 -3.18 -18.22 -27.78
N HIS A 50 -4.25 -18.95 -27.48
CA HIS A 50 -5.42 -19.04 -28.35
C HIS A 50 -6.38 -17.85 -28.18
N ASN A 51 -6.52 -17.31 -26.97
CA ASN A 51 -7.34 -16.14 -26.68
C ASN A 51 -6.73 -15.29 -25.55
N PRO A 52 -6.10 -14.14 -25.87
CA PRO A 52 -5.43 -13.31 -24.87
C PRO A 52 -6.39 -12.61 -23.88
N GLU A 53 -7.68 -12.48 -24.21
CA GLU A 53 -8.69 -11.86 -23.34
C GLU A 53 -9.41 -12.88 -22.44
N MET A 54 -8.90 -14.11 -22.37
CA MET A 54 -9.57 -15.19 -21.66
C MET A 54 -9.57 -14.97 -20.14
N ASN A 55 -10.74 -15.12 -19.51
CA ASN A 55 -10.87 -15.07 -18.06
C ASN A 55 -10.21 -16.31 -17.41
N LEU A 56 -9.02 -16.11 -16.84
CA LEU A 56 -8.22 -17.16 -16.21
C LEU A 56 -8.95 -17.86 -15.05
N LEU A 57 -9.79 -17.15 -14.29
CA LEU A 57 -10.55 -17.73 -13.17
C LEU A 57 -11.61 -18.72 -13.64
N ALA A 58 -12.13 -18.55 -14.87
CA ALA A 58 -13.13 -19.44 -15.43
C ALA A 58 -12.53 -20.78 -15.91
N ILE A 59 -11.26 -20.76 -16.33
CA ILE A 59 -10.55 -21.93 -16.86
C ILE A 59 -9.65 -22.61 -15.83
N PHE A 60 -9.37 -21.96 -14.69
CA PHE A 60 -8.58 -22.56 -13.63
C PHE A 60 -9.27 -23.83 -13.10
N PRO A 61 -8.55 -24.96 -12.93
CA PRO A 61 -9.17 -26.22 -12.52
C PRO A 61 -9.84 -26.10 -11.14
N LYS A 62 -11.16 -26.29 -11.09
CA LYS A 62 -11.96 -26.20 -9.85
C LYS A 62 -11.55 -27.24 -8.81
N ASP A 63 -10.96 -28.35 -9.24
CA ASP A 63 -10.49 -29.45 -8.41
C ASP A 63 -9.01 -29.35 -8.05
N TYR A 64 -8.31 -28.29 -8.43
CA TYR A 64 -6.88 -28.09 -8.14
C TYR A 64 -6.57 -28.24 -6.64
N ASN A 65 -7.39 -27.66 -5.77
CA ASN A 65 -7.20 -27.75 -4.32
C ASN A 65 -7.36 -29.20 -3.81
N GLU A 66 -8.26 -29.99 -4.39
CA GLU A 66 -8.42 -31.42 -4.05
C GLU A 66 -7.26 -32.27 -4.57
N ARG A 67 -6.79 -31.99 -5.79
CA ARG A 67 -5.61 -32.63 -6.41
C ARG A 67 -4.34 -32.31 -5.62
N ARG A 68 -4.17 -31.07 -5.19
CA ARG A 68 -3.06 -30.61 -4.33
C ARG A 68 -3.06 -31.34 -2.99
N ARG A 69 -4.22 -31.48 -2.36
CA ARG A 69 -4.41 -32.26 -1.12
C ARG A 69 -4.26 -33.78 -1.30
N GLY A 70 -4.17 -34.27 -2.53
CA GLY A 70 -4.06 -35.71 -2.83
C GLY A 70 -5.37 -36.48 -2.69
N LYS A 71 -6.52 -35.80 -2.65
CA LYS A 71 -7.85 -36.41 -2.44
C LYS A 71 -8.50 -36.92 -3.74
N ARG A 72 -7.89 -36.67 -4.90
CA ARG A 72 -8.30 -37.20 -6.21
C ARG A 72 -7.07 -37.60 -7.04
N LYS A 73 -7.11 -38.78 -7.69
CA LYS A 73 -6.11 -39.17 -8.70
C LYS A 73 -6.38 -38.47 -10.03
N ALA A 74 -5.31 -38.16 -10.76
CA ALA A 74 -5.35 -37.51 -12.07
C ALA A 74 -6.24 -38.29 -13.05
N THR A 75 -7.23 -37.61 -13.63
CA THR A 75 -7.95 -38.12 -14.80
C THR A 75 -7.02 -37.98 -16.01
N ALA A 76 -6.88 -39.03 -16.83
CA ALA A 76 -6.08 -39.00 -18.04
C ALA A 76 -6.49 -37.84 -18.98
N PRO A 77 -5.59 -37.35 -19.85
CA PRO A 77 -5.88 -36.24 -20.74
C PRO A 77 -6.83 -36.71 -21.85
N GLY A 78 -8.13 -36.72 -21.53
CA GLY A 78 -9.16 -36.72 -22.56
C GLY A 78 -9.17 -35.36 -23.22
N GLU A 79 -9.09 -35.33 -24.54
CA GLU A 79 -9.25 -34.12 -25.37
C GLU A 79 -10.31 -33.20 -24.76
N ILE A 80 -9.86 -32.04 -24.25
CA ILE A 80 -10.76 -30.98 -23.83
C ILE A 80 -11.36 -30.42 -25.12
N ARG A 81 -12.47 -31.00 -25.56
CA ARG A 81 -13.32 -30.42 -26.59
C ARG A 81 -13.92 -29.16 -25.98
N TYR A 82 -13.33 -28.01 -26.30
CA TYR A 82 -13.89 -26.70 -26.00
C TYR A 82 -15.22 -26.56 -26.74
N LYS A 83 -16.32 -27.00 -26.11
CA LYS A 83 -17.65 -26.58 -26.55
C LYS A 83 -17.67 -25.06 -26.39
N LYS A 84 -17.94 -24.32 -27.48
CA LYS A 84 -18.28 -22.90 -27.42
C LYS A 84 -19.39 -22.74 -26.39
N LEU A 85 -19.03 -22.32 -25.19
CA LEU A 85 -20.01 -21.93 -24.19
C LEU A 85 -20.66 -20.63 -24.69
N PRO A 86 -21.98 -20.48 -24.54
CA PRO A 86 -22.61 -19.19 -24.78
C PRO A 86 -21.90 -18.12 -23.95
N PRO A 87 -21.87 -16.86 -24.44
CA PRO A 87 -21.28 -15.76 -23.69
C PRO A 87 -21.84 -15.78 -22.26
N PRO A 88 -21.00 -15.64 -21.23
CA PRO A 88 -21.50 -15.58 -19.87
C PRO A 88 -22.54 -14.47 -19.80
N PRO A 89 -23.66 -14.66 -19.09
CA PRO A 89 -24.54 -13.53 -18.79
C PRO A 89 -23.66 -12.42 -18.20
N PRO A 90 -23.89 -11.14 -18.58
CA PRO A 90 -23.10 -10.05 -18.05
C PRO A 90 -23.02 -10.23 -16.54
N ILE A 91 -21.78 -10.26 -16.03
CA ILE A 91 -21.53 -10.29 -14.60
C ILE A 91 -22.25 -9.07 -14.08
N ARG A 92 -23.45 -9.27 -13.53
CA ARG A 92 -24.10 -8.22 -12.77
C ARG A 92 -23.08 -7.88 -11.69
N PRO A 93 -22.69 -6.61 -11.55
CA PRO A 93 -21.95 -6.23 -10.37
C PRO A 93 -22.69 -6.81 -9.16
N PRO A 94 -22.00 -7.36 -8.15
CA PRO A 94 -22.67 -7.70 -6.90
C PRO A 94 -23.56 -6.52 -6.55
N ALA A 95 -24.81 -6.80 -6.18
CA ALA A 95 -25.79 -5.78 -5.81
C ALA A 95 -25.06 -4.70 -5.00
N PRO A 96 -25.22 -3.40 -5.31
CA PRO A 96 -24.42 -2.35 -4.69
C PRO A 96 -24.40 -2.61 -3.19
N LEU A 97 -23.23 -3.00 -2.68
CA LEU A 97 -23.00 -3.07 -1.25
C LEU A 97 -23.38 -1.68 -0.78
N GLY A 98 -24.54 -1.57 -0.13
CA GLY A 98 -25.15 -0.29 0.19
C GLY A 98 -24.07 0.64 0.70
N GLN A 99 -23.99 1.84 0.11
CA GLN A 99 -22.94 2.85 0.25
C GLN A 99 -22.27 2.77 1.64
N ARG A 100 -21.21 1.97 1.76
CA ARG A 100 -20.51 1.79 3.03
C ARG A 100 -19.58 2.97 3.19
N ASP A 101 -19.75 3.70 4.28
CA ASP A 101 -18.83 4.77 4.66
C ASP A 101 -17.54 4.14 5.20
N PHE A 102 -16.40 4.47 4.59
CA PHE A 102 -15.12 3.85 4.96
C PHE A 102 -14.73 4.19 6.40
N CYS A 103 -15.00 5.41 6.86
CA CYS A 103 -14.64 5.86 8.21
C CYS A 103 -15.47 5.11 9.27
N VAL A 104 -16.76 4.91 9.02
CA VAL A 104 -17.64 4.11 9.90
C VAL A 104 -17.13 2.67 10.03
N ASP A 105 -16.75 2.05 8.91
CA ASP A 105 -16.17 0.71 8.93
C ASP A 105 -14.86 0.66 9.75
N VAL A 106 -13.98 1.66 9.59
CA VAL A 106 -12.71 1.74 10.35
C VAL A 106 -12.97 1.90 11.84
N ILE A 107 -13.92 2.77 12.23
CA ILE A 107 -14.29 2.98 13.65
C ILE A 107 -14.75 1.65 14.26
N ALA A 108 -15.63 0.92 13.58
CA ALA A 108 -16.17 -0.36 14.05
C ALA A 108 -15.11 -1.45 14.17
N LEU A 109 -14.12 -1.47 13.28
CA LEU A 109 -13.05 -2.47 13.23
C LEU A 109 -11.79 -2.08 14.00
N SER A 110 -11.76 -0.87 14.58
CA SER A 110 -10.57 -0.33 15.26
C SER A 110 -10.11 -1.22 16.42
N LYS A 111 -8.89 -1.76 16.30
CA LYS A 111 -8.19 -2.47 17.37
C LYS A 111 -7.26 -1.53 18.13
N THR A 112 -6.49 -2.07 19.07
CA THR A 112 -5.47 -1.31 19.81
C THR A 112 -4.43 -0.73 18.83
N PRO A 113 -4.13 0.58 18.90
CA PRO A 113 -3.14 1.21 18.04
C PRO A 113 -1.72 0.77 18.40
N ILE A 114 -0.93 0.53 17.36
CA ILE A 114 0.51 0.30 17.45
C ILE A 114 1.19 1.45 16.69
N VAL A 115 1.99 2.24 17.39
CA VAL A 115 2.79 3.31 16.77
C VAL A 115 4.00 2.66 16.10
N ILE A 116 4.04 2.68 14.77
CA ILE A 116 5.15 2.14 13.97
C ILE A 116 6.25 3.19 13.85
N HIS A 117 5.85 4.44 13.58
CA HIS A 117 6.74 5.59 13.60
C HIS A 117 6.14 6.69 14.46
N SER A 118 6.98 7.31 15.30
CA SER A 118 6.58 8.35 16.25
C SER A 118 5.82 9.48 15.57
N LEU A 119 4.80 9.97 16.27
CA LEU A 119 4.04 11.14 15.84
C LEU A 119 4.90 12.39 16.03
N SER A 120 4.84 13.29 15.05
CA SER A 120 5.36 14.65 15.16
C SER A 120 4.58 15.46 16.21
N ASP A 121 5.14 16.58 16.66
CA ASP A 121 4.46 17.49 17.58
C ASP A 121 3.12 17.99 17.00
N GLU A 122 3.08 18.30 15.70
CA GLU A 122 1.86 18.72 14.99
C GLU A 122 0.77 17.64 15.01
N ALA A 123 1.12 16.39 14.65
CA ALA A 123 0.16 15.29 14.65
C ALA A 123 -0.33 14.94 16.07
N SER A 124 0.57 15.02 17.05
CA SER A 124 0.26 14.77 18.45
C SER A 124 -0.67 15.85 19.01
N ALA A 125 -0.39 17.12 18.72
CA ALA A 125 -1.23 18.25 19.13
C ALA A 125 -2.63 18.16 18.49
N PHE A 126 -2.71 17.82 17.21
CA PHE A 126 -3.99 17.60 16.53
C PHE A 126 -4.80 16.49 17.19
N LEU A 127 -4.24 15.29 17.38
CA LEU A 127 -4.96 14.18 18.01
C LEU A 127 -5.36 14.48 19.46
N ALA A 128 -4.49 15.14 20.22
CA ALA A 128 -4.80 15.54 21.60
C ALA A 128 -5.95 16.57 21.65
N SER A 129 -6.06 17.45 20.65
CA SER A 129 -7.14 18.44 20.58
C SER A 129 -8.54 17.82 20.40
N LEU A 130 -8.60 16.56 19.95
CA LEU A 130 -9.84 15.79 19.81
C LEU A 130 -10.29 15.12 21.11
N LEU A 131 -9.49 15.22 22.18
CA LEU A 131 -9.78 14.68 23.50
C LEU A 131 -10.13 15.84 24.45
N GLU A 132 -11.24 15.70 25.19
CA GLU A 132 -11.66 16.65 26.23
C GLU A 132 -10.56 16.83 27.33
N PRO A 133 -10.46 18.00 27.99
CA PRO A 133 -9.15 18.56 28.33
C PRO A 133 -8.55 18.13 29.69
N HIS A 134 -7.22 18.31 29.82
CA HIS A 134 -6.40 18.54 31.06
C HIS A 134 -5.17 17.64 31.32
N ALA A 135 -4.39 17.27 30.30
CA ALA A 135 -3.03 16.77 30.53
C ALA A 135 -2.04 17.23 29.45
N SER A 136 -0.75 17.11 29.75
CA SER A 136 0.32 17.20 28.74
C SER A 136 -0.02 16.27 27.57
N PHE A 137 -0.10 16.83 26.35
CA PHE A 137 -0.55 16.12 25.14
C PHE A 137 0.29 14.86 24.82
N LYS A 138 1.58 14.86 25.20
CA LYS A 138 2.45 13.68 25.03
C LYS A 138 2.04 12.53 25.96
N THR A 139 1.80 12.85 27.24
CA THR A 139 1.34 11.88 28.24
C THR A 139 -0.07 11.36 27.97
N LEU A 140 -0.91 12.18 27.31
CA LEU A 140 -2.27 11.79 26.96
C LEU A 140 -2.30 10.70 25.89
N LEU A 141 -1.41 10.76 24.90
CA LEU A 141 -1.33 9.80 23.78
C LEU A 141 -0.45 8.57 24.08
N ASP A 142 0.27 8.56 25.21
CA ASP A 142 1.03 7.37 25.68
C ASP A 142 0.09 6.20 26.01
N SER A 143 -1.19 6.48 26.30
CA SER A 143 -2.22 5.47 26.48
C SER A 143 -2.76 5.00 25.13
N PRO A 144 -2.66 3.69 24.80
CA PRO A 144 -3.23 3.15 23.56
C PRO A 144 -4.75 3.38 23.44
N GLU A 145 -5.47 3.43 24.55
CA GLU A 145 -6.92 3.68 24.55
C GLU A 145 -7.25 5.13 24.20
N ASN A 146 -6.49 6.09 24.73
CA ASN A 146 -6.67 7.51 24.39
C ASN A 146 -6.32 7.76 22.92
N LEU A 147 -5.24 7.15 22.43
CA LEU A 147 -4.85 7.23 21.03
C LEU A 147 -5.93 6.64 20.11
N LYS A 148 -6.50 5.49 20.50
CA LYS A 148 -7.60 4.86 19.79
C LYS A 148 -8.82 5.77 19.74
N GLU A 149 -9.19 6.37 20.86
CA GLU A 149 -10.33 7.27 20.96
C GLU A 149 -10.13 8.53 20.11
N ALA A 150 -8.94 9.15 20.16
CA ALA A 150 -8.61 10.30 19.32
C ALA A 150 -8.74 9.98 17.82
N ILE A 151 -8.26 8.80 17.39
CA ILE A 151 -8.40 8.35 15.99
C ILE A 151 -9.88 8.13 15.64
N LYS A 152 -10.70 7.58 16.55
CA LYS A 152 -12.15 7.43 16.31
C LYS A 152 -12.85 8.78 16.18
N GLN A 153 -12.53 9.75 17.03
CA GLN A 153 -13.10 11.10 16.96
C GLN A 153 -12.73 11.78 15.64
N MET A 154 -11.47 11.65 15.20
CA MET A 154 -11.01 12.12 13.90
C MET A 154 -11.81 11.52 12.74
N LEU A 155 -12.14 10.23 12.82
CA LEU A 155 -12.90 9.52 11.80
C LEU A 155 -14.42 9.78 11.87
N ALA A 156 -14.94 10.25 13.01
CA ALA A 156 -16.37 10.47 13.21
C ALA A 156 -16.87 11.75 12.54
N GLN A 157 -16.01 12.77 12.38
CA GLN A 157 -16.33 14.03 11.69
C GLN A 157 -15.29 14.35 10.60
N PRO A 158 -15.23 13.52 9.53
CA PRO A 158 -14.15 13.61 8.55
C PRO A 158 -14.36 14.75 7.54
N GLU A 159 -13.36 15.62 7.38
CA GLU A 159 -13.24 16.44 6.17
C GLU A 159 -12.53 15.63 5.08
N LYS A 160 -13.31 14.90 4.26
CA LYS A 160 -12.77 13.99 3.24
C LYS A 160 -12.20 14.75 2.04
N LEU A 161 -10.91 14.55 1.76
CA LEU A 161 -10.24 15.02 0.55
C LEU A 161 -10.40 14.02 -0.60
N TRP A 162 -10.43 12.73 -0.27
CA TRP A 162 -10.62 11.63 -1.22
C TRP A 162 -11.11 10.37 -0.51
N GLU A 163 -11.90 9.55 -1.19
CA GLU A 163 -12.38 8.27 -0.66
C GLU A 163 -12.51 7.22 -1.76
N ASP A 164 -12.06 6.01 -1.45
CA ASP A 164 -12.44 4.75 -2.09
C ASP A 164 -13.02 3.84 -1.01
N PRO A 165 -14.33 3.49 -1.07
CA PRO A 165 -15.01 2.72 -0.02
C PRO A 165 -14.38 1.36 0.31
N ILE A 166 -13.52 0.84 -0.57
CA ILE A 166 -12.86 -0.46 -0.40
C ILE A 166 -11.44 -0.26 0.13
N ARG A 167 -10.70 0.70 -0.42
CA ARG A 167 -9.25 0.85 -0.22
C ARG A 167 -8.89 1.81 0.91
N GLY A 168 -9.57 2.94 1.04
CA GLY A 168 -9.11 3.98 1.93
C GLY A 168 -9.78 5.33 1.80
N VAL A 169 -9.38 6.22 2.68
CA VAL A 169 -9.79 7.62 2.72
C VAL A 169 -8.59 8.51 2.99
N VAL A 170 -8.61 9.73 2.46
CA VAL A 170 -7.69 10.80 2.83
C VAL A 170 -8.50 11.91 3.45
N LEU A 171 -8.13 12.33 4.65
CA LEU A 171 -8.81 13.36 5.42
C LEU A 171 -7.90 14.57 5.57
N LYS A 172 -8.50 15.76 5.51
CA LYS A 172 -7.87 16.97 6.03
C LYS A 172 -8.02 16.97 7.55
N CYS A 173 -6.92 17.15 8.28
CA CYS A 173 -6.92 17.27 9.73
C CYS A 173 -6.94 18.74 10.13
N ASN A 174 -6.02 19.52 9.55
CA ASN A 174 -5.92 20.97 9.71
C ASN A 174 -5.23 21.57 8.48
N ASP A 175 -4.79 22.83 8.53
CA ASP A 175 -4.17 23.51 7.38
C ASP A 175 -2.78 22.99 7.00
N ASN A 176 -2.11 22.25 7.89
CA ASN A 176 -0.77 21.71 7.67
C ASN A 176 -0.73 20.18 7.65
N LEU A 177 -1.81 19.51 8.06
CA LEU A 177 -1.84 18.08 8.32
C LEU A 177 -2.99 17.40 7.59
N ALA A 178 -2.65 16.29 6.94
CA ALA A 178 -3.60 15.34 6.37
C ALA A 178 -3.29 13.95 6.93
N VAL A 179 -4.30 13.08 6.87
CA VAL A 179 -4.15 11.68 7.23
C VAL A 179 -4.68 10.80 6.12
N LYS A 180 -3.90 9.80 5.75
CA LYS A 180 -4.31 8.72 4.86
C LYS A 180 -4.63 7.49 5.69
N VAL A 181 -5.87 7.03 5.60
CA VAL A 181 -6.33 5.82 6.29
C VAL A 181 -6.66 4.77 5.24
N VAL A 182 -5.87 3.70 5.19
CA VAL A 182 -5.97 2.67 4.14
C VAL A 182 -6.05 1.28 4.75
N ARG A 183 -6.78 0.38 4.09
CA ARG A 183 -6.69 -1.06 4.33
C ARG A 183 -5.50 -1.60 3.55
N GLY A 184 -4.60 -2.32 4.22
CA GLY A 184 -3.39 -2.79 3.57
C GLY A 184 -2.73 -3.97 4.26
N TYR A 185 -1.85 -4.63 3.50
CA TYR A 185 -0.83 -5.51 4.07
C TYR A 185 0.18 -4.66 4.87
N ASN A 186 0.94 -5.28 5.78
CA ASN A 186 1.98 -4.65 6.62
C ASN A 186 3.17 -4.09 5.79
N ASP A 187 2.90 -3.16 4.89
CA ASP A 187 3.88 -2.53 4.05
C ASP A 187 4.06 -1.06 4.46
N PRO A 188 5.22 -0.69 5.04
CA PRO A 188 5.54 0.69 5.37
C PRO A 188 6.09 1.49 4.18
N THR A 189 6.18 0.91 2.97
CA THR A 189 6.85 1.52 1.79
C THR A 189 6.37 2.93 1.49
N GLU A 190 5.07 3.22 1.59
CA GLU A 190 4.56 4.58 1.35
C GLU A 190 5.13 5.58 2.37
N TYR A 191 5.17 5.21 3.65
CA TYR A 191 5.72 6.06 4.70
C TYR A 191 7.23 6.25 4.56
N THR A 192 7.97 5.16 4.35
CA THR A 192 9.44 5.23 4.24
C THR A 192 9.90 5.92 2.96
N SER A 193 9.14 5.81 1.87
CA SER A 193 9.40 6.57 0.63
C SER A 193 9.24 8.08 0.87
N MET A 194 8.21 8.50 1.62
CA MET A 194 8.05 9.92 2.01
C MET A 194 9.20 10.39 2.91
N GLN A 195 9.67 9.54 3.84
CA GLN A 195 10.85 9.86 4.66
C GLN A 195 12.09 10.06 3.78
N TYR A 196 12.34 9.13 2.86
CA TYR A 196 13.45 9.20 1.93
C TYR A 196 13.42 10.48 1.10
N LEU A 197 12.27 10.84 0.54
CA LEU A 197 12.10 12.08 -0.22
C LEU A 197 12.31 13.33 0.63
N ALA A 198 11.79 13.34 1.86
CA ALA A 198 11.96 14.49 2.76
C ALA A 198 13.43 14.71 3.15
N GLU A 199 14.22 13.65 3.24
CA GLU A 199 15.65 13.70 3.58
C GLU A 199 16.53 14.03 2.37
N HIS A 200 16.31 13.37 1.25
CA HIS A 200 17.23 13.43 0.10
C HIS A 200 16.80 14.42 -0.99
N ALA A 201 15.52 14.82 -1.01
CA ALA A 201 14.97 15.74 -2.00
C ALA A 201 13.95 16.73 -1.39
N PRO A 202 14.33 17.51 -0.36
CA PRO A 202 13.42 18.38 0.40
C PRO A 202 12.78 19.50 -0.44
N ASP A 203 13.38 19.85 -1.58
CA ASP A 203 12.84 20.85 -2.51
C ASP A 203 11.65 20.34 -3.33
N ILE A 204 11.45 19.02 -3.40
CA ILE A 204 10.30 18.45 -4.10
C ILE A 204 9.06 18.73 -3.24
N PRO A 205 8.00 19.33 -3.81
CA PRO A 205 6.77 19.63 -3.07
C PRO A 205 5.92 18.36 -2.88
N ALA A 206 6.48 17.37 -2.17
CA ALA A 206 5.81 16.13 -1.77
C ALA A 206 5.41 16.19 -0.28
N PRO A 207 4.37 15.43 0.13
CA PRO A 207 4.01 15.32 1.54
C PRO A 207 5.19 14.81 2.38
N LYS A 208 5.42 15.43 3.54
CA LYS A 208 6.40 14.96 4.52
C LYS A 208 5.69 14.08 5.55
N PRO A 209 6.35 13.05 6.10
CA PRO A 209 5.73 12.15 7.05
C PRO A 209 5.62 12.80 8.45
N HIS A 210 4.48 12.63 9.11
CA HIS A 210 4.18 13.16 10.44
C HIS A 210 3.85 12.08 11.49
N GLY A 211 3.84 10.81 11.08
CA GLY A 211 3.67 9.65 11.97
C GLY A 211 2.96 8.49 11.27
N PHE A 212 3.14 7.28 11.78
CA PHE A 212 2.49 6.09 11.24
C PHE A 212 1.99 5.20 12.37
N ILE A 213 0.67 5.00 12.41
CA ILE A 213 -0.04 4.15 13.36
C ILE A 213 -0.70 3.01 12.61
N LYS A 214 -0.69 1.84 13.23
CA LYS A 214 -1.35 0.64 12.73
C LYS A 214 -2.48 0.23 13.67
N LEU A 215 -3.66 0.05 13.09
CA LEU A 215 -4.86 -0.50 13.72
C LEU A 215 -5.16 -1.86 13.05
N ASP A 216 -4.43 -2.91 13.44
CA ASP A 216 -4.51 -4.23 12.80
C ASP A 216 -4.17 -4.20 11.30
N THR A 217 -5.14 -4.35 10.41
CA THR A 217 -4.96 -4.30 8.94
C THR A 217 -5.19 -2.89 8.35
N ILE A 218 -5.42 -1.91 9.22
CA ILE A 218 -5.68 -0.53 8.85
C ILE A 218 -4.44 0.30 9.19
N HIS A 219 -3.94 1.03 8.21
CA HIS A 219 -2.80 1.91 8.34
C HIS A 219 -3.29 3.36 8.40
N VAL A 220 -2.82 4.10 9.38
CA VAL A 220 -3.12 5.53 9.61
C VAL A 220 -1.82 6.29 9.47
N ILE A 221 -1.64 6.95 8.33
CA ILE A 221 -0.41 7.65 7.96
C ILE A 221 -0.66 9.15 8.00
N PHE A 222 -0.01 9.84 8.94
CA PHE A 222 -0.04 11.30 9.03
C PHE A 222 1.03 11.88 8.11
N MET A 223 0.65 12.92 7.37
CA MET A 223 1.52 13.57 6.40
C MET A 223 1.17 15.06 6.27
N THR A 224 2.09 15.84 5.72
CA THR A 224 1.84 17.26 5.45
C THR A 224 0.69 17.42 4.46
N PHE A 225 -0.25 18.31 4.76
CA PHE A 225 -1.26 18.73 3.80
C PHE A 225 -0.68 19.81 2.88
N ILE A 226 -0.87 19.66 1.57
CA ILE A 226 -0.45 20.64 0.56
C ILE A 226 -1.70 21.24 -0.07
N PRO A 227 -2.12 22.46 0.34
CA PRO A 227 -3.30 23.13 -0.21
C PRO A 227 -3.14 23.34 -1.71
N SER A 228 -3.97 22.68 -2.52
CA SER A 228 -3.86 22.75 -3.98
C SER A 228 -5.12 22.27 -4.69
N VAL A 229 -5.14 22.43 -6.01
CA VAL A 229 -6.13 21.84 -6.92
C VAL A 229 -5.44 20.80 -7.80
N THR A 230 -6.14 19.71 -8.12
CA THR A 230 -5.58 18.68 -9.00
C THR A 230 -5.44 19.22 -10.42
N LEU A 231 -4.38 18.82 -11.13
CA LEU A 231 -4.20 19.17 -12.54
C LEU A 231 -5.41 18.75 -13.38
N GLU A 232 -5.99 17.58 -13.12
CA GLU A 232 -7.20 17.09 -13.79
C GLU A 232 -8.35 18.11 -13.78
N LYS A 233 -8.61 18.74 -12.63
CA LYS A 233 -9.73 19.70 -12.48
C LYS A 233 -9.56 20.96 -13.32
N VAL A 234 -8.32 21.41 -13.50
CA VAL A 234 -8.03 22.68 -14.18
C VAL A 234 -7.47 22.50 -15.59
N TRP A 235 -7.14 21.27 -16.00
CA TRP A 235 -6.37 21.00 -17.22
C TRP A 235 -6.99 21.59 -18.49
N ALA A 236 -8.32 21.53 -18.59
CA ALA A 236 -9.07 22.05 -19.72
C ALA A 236 -8.97 23.58 -19.84
N ASP A 237 -8.89 24.28 -18.71
CA ASP A 237 -8.86 25.74 -18.63
C ASP A 237 -7.43 26.31 -18.70
N LEU A 238 -6.41 25.45 -18.63
CA LEU A 238 -5.02 25.88 -18.74
C LEU A 238 -4.68 26.31 -20.17
N THR A 239 -4.07 27.49 -20.29
CA THR A 239 -3.45 27.95 -21.54
C THR A 239 -2.28 27.05 -21.94
N ASP A 240 -1.89 27.07 -23.22
CA ASP A 240 -0.72 26.34 -23.69
C ASP A 240 0.56 26.75 -22.94
N ARG A 241 0.70 28.04 -22.64
CA ARG A 241 1.82 28.56 -21.83
C ARG A 241 1.86 27.91 -20.44
N ASN A 242 0.71 27.76 -19.78
CA ASN A 242 0.63 27.12 -18.46
C ASN A 242 1.01 25.64 -18.56
N LYS A 243 0.52 24.92 -19.57
CA LYS A 243 0.83 23.51 -19.81
C LYS A 243 2.33 23.30 -20.06
N THR A 244 2.95 24.16 -20.88
CA THR A 244 4.41 24.15 -21.10
C THR A 244 5.20 24.44 -19.82
N SER A 245 4.74 25.38 -18.99
CA SER A 245 5.37 25.66 -17.70
C SER A 245 5.33 24.45 -16.76
N ILE A 246 4.16 23.81 -16.63
CA ILE A 246 3.98 22.59 -15.82
C ILE A 246 4.87 21.46 -16.33
N GLN A 247 4.93 21.25 -17.66
CA GLN A 247 5.83 20.26 -18.26
C GLN A 247 7.29 20.53 -17.87
N HIS A 248 7.74 21.79 -17.92
CA HIS A 248 9.09 22.16 -17.55
C HIS A 248 9.38 21.92 -16.07
N GLU A 249 8.43 22.23 -15.18
CA GLU A 249 8.55 21.93 -13.74
C GLU A 249 8.61 20.42 -13.46
N LEU A 250 7.73 19.63 -14.07
CA LEU A 250 7.75 18.18 -13.93
C LEU A 250 9.06 17.58 -14.44
N ASN A 251 9.60 18.07 -15.56
CA ASN A 251 10.89 17.64 -16.07
C ASN A 251 12.03 17.94 -15.08
N LYS A 252 12.01 19.09 -14.40
CA LYS A 252 13.00 19.40 -13.35
C LYS A 252 12.92 18.44 -12.17
N ILE A 253 11.70 18.02 -11.80
CA ILE A 253 11.49 17.10 -10.67
C ILE A 253 11.95 15.69 -11.04
N PHE A 254 11.59 15.19 -12.23
CA PHE A 254 11.85 13.80 -12.64
C PHE A 254 13.24 13.54 -13.24
N LEU A 255 13.96 14.58 -13.67
CA LEU A 255 15.31 14.47 -14.24
C LEU A 255 16.42 14.86 -13.25
N LYS A 256 16.08 15.03 -11.97
CA LYS A 256 17.07 15.18 -10.90
C LYS A 256 17.82 13.88 -10.64
#